data_AF-A0A1R3GVV2-F1
#
_entry.id   AF-A0A1R3GVV2-F1
#
_cell.length_a   1.000
_cell.length_b   1.000
_cell.length_c   1.000
_cell.angle_alpha   90.00
_cell.angle_beta   90.00
_cell.angle_gamma   90.00
#
_symmetry.space_group_name_H-M   'P 1'
#
loop_
_entity.id
_entity.type
_entity.pdbx_description
1 polymer ?
#
loop_
_entity_poly.entity_id
_entity_poly.type
_entity_poly.pdbx_seq_one_letter_code
_entity_poly.pdbx_strand_id
1 'polypeptide(L)' 'MQENSPVVSIDGHENVPANDEDALLKAVAHQPVSVAIDAGSMDFQFYSEQLA' A
#
# COMPACT_ATOMS: atom_id res chain seq x y z
N MET A 1 15.84 -1.54 29.25
CA MET A 1 16.42 -0.67 28.20
C MET A 1 15.25 -0.10 27.42
N GLN A 2 14.85 1.15 27.67
CA GLN A 2 13.78 1.80 26.90
C GLN A 2 14.42 2.28 25.60
N GLU A 3 14.13 1.63 24.47
CA GLU A 3 14.49 2.19 23.18
C GLU A 3 13.64 3.44 22.94
N ASN A 4 14.30 4.59 22.83
CA ASN A 4 13.67 5.85 22.45
C ASN A 4 13.54 5.86 20.92
N SER A 5 12.64 5.03 20.39
CA SER A 5 12.36 5.00 18.96
C SER A 5 11.70 6.32 18.56
N PRO A 6 12.12 6.98 17.47
CA PRO A 6 11.46 8.20 17.01
C PRO A 6 9.99 7.90 16.72
N VAL A 7 9.09 8.53 17.48
CA VAL A 7 7.65 8.43 17.29
C VAL A 7 7.23 9.51 16.30
N VAL A 8 6.55 9.09 15.24
CA VAL A 8 5.99 9.99 14.24
C VAL A 8 4.48 10.01 14.39
N SER A 9 3.91 11.21 14.44
CA SER A 9 2.46 11.42 14.39
C SER A 9 2.06 11.91 13.00
N ILE A 10 0.92 11.45 12.50
CA ILE A 10 0.36 11.89 11.22
C ILE A 10 -0.82 12.83 11.48
N ASP A 11 -1.03 13.80 10.59
CA ASP A 11 -2.15 14.73 10.71
C ASP A 11 -3.50 14.06 10.39
N GLY A 12 -3.50 12.97 9.60
CA GLY A 12 -4.70 12.20 9.28
C GLY A 12 -4.48 11.12 8.22
N HIS A 13 -5.58 10.51 7.78
CA HIS A 13 -5.63 9.58 6.66
C HIS A 13 -6.81 9.92 5.74
N GLU A 14 -6.73 9.51 4.48
CA GLU A 14 -7.80 9.67 3.51
C GLU A 14 -7.99 8.36 2.73
N ASN A 15 -9.24 8.05 2.37
CA ASN A 15 -9.56 6.91 1.54
C ASN A 15 -9.63 7.33 0.07
N VAL A 16 -8.93 6.59 -0.79
CA VAL A 16 -9.13 6.69 -2.24
C VAL A 16 -10.53 6.17 -2.59
N PRO A 17 -11.24 6.79 -3.55
CA PRO A 17 -12.50 6.26 -4.04
C PRO A 17 -12.38 4.79 -4.45
N ALA A 18 -13.32 3.97 -3.99
CA ALA A 18 -13.27 2.53 -4.24
C ALA A 18 -13.47 2.21 -5.73
N ASN A 19 -12.65 1.30 -6.26
CA ASN A 19 -12.68 0.84 -7.65
C ASN A 19 -12.38 1.94 -8.70
N ASP A 20 -11.69 3.02 -8.31
CA ASP A 20 -11.24 4.09 -9.20
C ASP A 20 -9.71 4.05 -9.36
N GLU A 21 -9.24 3.37 -10.41
CA GLU A 21 -7.81 3.21 -10.68
C GLU A 21 -7.11 4.53 -11.05
N ASP A 22 -7.82 5.47 -11.68
CA ASP A 22 -7.28 6.80 -12.00
C ASP A 22 -7.05 7.61 -10.73
N ALA A 23 -7.96 7.53 -9.76
CA ALA A 23 -7.79 8.13 -8.45
C ALA A 23 -6.66 7.46 -7.67
N LEU A 24 -6.52 6.13 -7.73
CA LEU A 24 -5.43 5.40 -7.10
C LEU A 24 -4.06 5.78 -7.71
N LEU A 25 -3.97 5.85 -9.04
CA LEU A 25 -2.76 6.27 -9.74
C LEU A 25 -2.32 7.67 -9.29
N LYS A 26 -3.26 8.60 -9.20
CA LYS A 26 -3.00 9.96 -8.69
C LYS A 26 -2.53 9.94 -7.24
N ALA A 27 -3.15 9.15 -6.36
CA ALA A 27 -2.74 9.06 -4.97
C ALA A 27 -1.31 8.49 -4.82
N VAL A 28 -1.01 7.41 -5.55
CA VAL A 28 0.31 6.75 -5.55
C VAL A 28 1.42 7.66 -6.08
N ALA A 29 1.11 8.56 -7.01
CA ALA A 29 2.07 9.54 -7.53
C ALA A 29 2.56 10.53 -6.45
N HIS A 30 1.79 10.74 -5.37
CA HIS A 30 2.15 11.68 -4.30
C HIS A 30 2.75 10.98 -3.08
N GLN A 31 2.28 9.79 -2.73
CA GLN A 31 2.74 9.04 -1.56
C GLN A 31 2.43 7.54 -1.67
N PRO A 32 3.11 6.66 -0.92
CA PRO A 32 2.71 5.27 -0.79
C PRO A 32 1.27 5.14 -0.28
N VAL A 33 0.48 4.25 -0.90
CA VAL A 33 -0.93 4.02 -0.56
C VAL A 33 -1.10 2.61 0.01
N SER A 34 -1.78 2.48 1.14
CA SER A 34 -2.16 1.19 1.70
C SER A 34 -3.38 0.64 0.97
N VAL A 35 -3.31 -0.61 0.52
CA VAL A 35 -4.39 -1.31 -0.20
C VAL A 35 -4.62 -2.70 0.37
N ALA A 36 -5.85 -3.18 0.28
CA ALA A 36 -6.18 -4.58 0.58
C ALA A 36 -6.16 -5.39 -0.72
N ILE A 37 -5.52 -6.56 -0.69
CA ILE A 37 -5.44 -7.51 -1.81
C ILE A 37 -5.74 -8.92 -1.32
N ASP A 38 -6.23 -9.78 -2.21
CA ASP A 38 -6.31 -11.22 -1.96
C ASP A 38 -5.01 -11.91 -2.42
N ALA A 39 -4.14 -12.20 -1.46
CA ALA A 39 -2.87 -12.87 -1.66
C ALA A 39 -2.92 -14.38 -1.29
N GLY A 40 -4.11 -14.94 -1.10
CA GLY A 40 -4.29 -16.32 -0.62
C GLY A 40 -4.05 -17.39 -1.68
N SER A 41 -4.07 -17.05 -2.97
CA SER A 41 -3.88 -18.01 -4.06
C SER A 41 -2.43 -18.49 -4.18
N MET A 42 -2.24 -19.73 -4.64
CA MET A 42 -0.90 -20.28 -4.90
C MET A 42 -0.17 -19.47 -5.98
N ASP A 43 -0.89 -19.00 -7.01
CA ASP A 43 -0.31 -18.19 -8.09
C ASP A 43 0.34 -16.90 -7.57
N PHE A 44 -0.27 -16.25 -6.57
CA PHE A 44 0.27 -15.03 -5.97
C PHE A 44 1.40 -15.33 -4.97
N GLN A 45 1.28 -16.41 -4.18
CA GLN A 45 2.32 -16.82 -3.22
C GLN A 45 3.63 -17.24 -3.88
N PHE A 46 3.55 -17.91 -5.04
CA PHE A 46 4.70 -18.38 -5.79
C PHE A 46 5.07 -17.48 -6.97
N TYR A 47 4.50 -16.28 -7.04
CA TYR A 47 4.91 -15.27 -8.01
C TYR A 47 6.37 -14.88 -7.75
N SER A 48 7.27 -15.20 -8.69
CA SER A 48 8.71 -14.90 -8.56
C SER A 48 9.11 -13.71 -9.43
N GLU A 49 8.74 -13.75 -10.71
CA GLU A 49 9.13 -12.76 -11.70
C GLU A 49 8.31 -12.99 -12.98
N GLN A 50 7.55 -11.98 -13.39
CA GLN A 50 7.06 -11.86 -14.76
C GLN A 50 7.18 -10.39 -15.19
N LEU A 51 8.30 -10.09 -15.85
CA LEU A 51 8.42 -8.97 -16.78
C LEU A 51 9.23 -9.47 -17.98
N ALA A 52 8.51 -9.79 -19.05
CA ALA A 52 8.98 -9.65 -20.43
C ALA A 52 7.93 -8.82 -21.17
#